data_AF-A0ABD2GWJ7-F1
#
_entry.id   AF-A0ABD2GWJ7-F1
#
_cell.length_a   1.000
_cell.length_b   1.000
_cell.length_c   1.000
_cell.angle_alpha   90.00
_cell.angle_beta   90.00
_cell.angle_gamma   90.00
#
_symmetry.space_group_name_H-M   'P 1'
#
loop_
_entity.id
_entity.type
_entity.pdbx_description
1 polymer ?
#
loop_
_entity_poly.entity_id
_entity_poly.type
_entity_poly.pdbx_seq_one_letter_code
_entity_poly.pdbx_strand_id
1 'polypeptide(L)'
;MIYLGEPVHHLIKEFQEAEAGELEQATMAIFVIGKEDQFHRPKDVTVLIEGTEVLNGLPSVATAFAMLFGLIYAPNLRYPKELQSTFEVVQKVLMELEGKKMSPKVNRLRTQLFIPE
;
A
#
# COMPACT_ATOMS: atom_id res chain seq x y z
N MET A 1 -5.58 -8.60 -9.01
CA MET A 1 -6.47 -8.87 -7.85
C MET A 1 -7.14 -7.56 -7.41
N ILE A 2 -8.32 -7.61 -6.82
CA ILE A 2 -9.06 -6.44 -6.33
C ILE A 2 -9.41 -6.65 -4.86
N TYR A 3 -9.07 -5.70 -4.00
CA TYR A 3 -9.40 -5.71 -2.57
C TYR A 3 -10.08 -4.40 -2.20
N LEU A 4 -11.10 -4.46 -1.35
CA LEU A 4 -11.84 -3.25 -0.95
C LEU A 4 -12.29 -2.41 -2.16
N GLY A 5 -12.64 -3.06 -3.29
CA GLY A 5 -13.00 -2.39 -4.54
C GLY A 5 -11.87 -1.64 -5.24
N GLU A 6 -10.64 -1.80 -4.77
CA GLU A 6 -9.43 -1.12 -5.25
C GLU A 6 -8.50 -2.14 -5.92
N PRO A 7 -8.04 -1.88 -7.15
CA PRO A 7 -7.07 -2.75 -7.83
C PRO A 7 -5.71 -2.75 -7.16
N VAL A 8 -5.12 -3.93 -6.92
CA VAL A 8 -3.79 -4.06 -6.28
C VAL A 8 -2.68 -3.37 -7.07
N HIS A 9 -2.79 -3.33 -8.40
CA HIS A 9 -1.75 -2.75 -9.27
C HIS A 9 -1.61 -1.23 -9.13
N HIS A 10 -2.54 -0.55 -8.45
CA HIS A 10 -2.37 0.86 -8.09
C HIS A 10 -1.38 1.03 -6.93
N LEU A 11 -1.19 0.01 -6.10
CA LEU A 11 -0.27 0.05 -4.97
C LEU A 11 1.03 -0.69 -5.27
N ILE A 12 0.94 -1.91 -5.80
CA ILE A 12 2.09 -2.81 -6.03
C ILE A 12 2.24 -3.00 -7.54
N LYS A 13 3.39 -2.60 -8.08
CA LYS A 13 3.74 -2.85 -9.47
C LYS A 13 4.91 -3.84 -9.54
N GLU A 14 4.66 -4.99 -10.15
CA GLU A 14 5.64 -6.09 -10.26
C GLU A 14 6.21 -6.17 -11.68
N PHE A 15 7.54 -6.20 -11.81
CA PHE A 15 8.22 -6.34 -13.10
C PHE A 15 9.36 -7.36 -13.02
N GLN A 16 9.73 -7.93 -14.17
CA GLN A 16 10.95 -8.75 -14.23
C GLN A 16 12.21 -7.90 -14.26
N GLU A 17 12.12 -6.69 -14.83
CA GLU A 17 13.20 -5.71 -14.97
C GLU A 17 12.66 -4.28 -14.74
N ALA A 18 13.54 -3.32 -14.47
CA ALA A 18 13.15 -1.94 -14.22
C ALA A 18 12.70 -1.25 -15.53
N GLU A 19 11.39 -1.05 -15.70
CA GLU A 19 10.83 -0.27 -16.80
C GLU A 19 10.64 1.19 -16.38
N ALA A 20 11.51 2.08 -16.85
CA ALA A 20 11.55 3.49 -16.43
C ALA A 20 10.24 4.26 -16.72
N GLY A 21 9.51 3.92 -17.79
CA GLY A 21 8.31 4.65 -18.22
C GLY A 21 7.11 4.50 -17.30
N GLU A 22 7.04 3.42 -16.52
CA GLU A 22 5.95 3.16 -15.57
C GLU A 22 6.15 3.81 -14.20
N LEU A 23 7.40 4.18 -13.89
CA LEU A 23 7.78 4.85 -12.65
C LEU A 23 7.21 6.27 -12.63
N GLU A 24 7.34 7.01 -13.74
CA GLU A 24 6.98 8.43 -13.85
C GLU A 24 5.47 8.73 -13.66
N GLN A 25 4.60 7.76 -13.91
CA GLN A 25 3.14 7.95 -13.81
C GLN A 25 2.58 7.64 -12.41
N ALA A 26 3.39 7.05 -11.52
CA ALA A 26 2.93 6.63 -10.21
C ALA A 26 2.96 7.79 -9.20
N THR A 27 1.80 8.15 -8.63
CA THR A 27 1.75 9.14 -7.54
C THR A 27 2.33 8.58 -6.23
N MET A 28 1.95 7.36 -5.84
CA MET A 28 2.51 6.64 -4.69
C MET A 28 2.41 5.14 -4.95
N ALA A 29 3.53 4.44 -5.04
CA ALA A 29 3.53 3.01 -5.38
C ALA A 29 4.72 2.26 -4.76
N ILE A 30 4.57 0.95 -4.64
CA ILE A 30 5.60 -0.03 -4.30
C ILE A 30 5.98 -0.73 -5.60
N PHE A 31 7.21 -0.55 -6.02
CA PHE A 31 7.78 -1.20 -7.18
C PHE A 31 8.54 -2.44 -6.72
N VAL A 32 8.32 -3.57 -7.40
CA VAL A 32 8.91 -4.86 -7.06
C VAL A 32 9.60 -5.41 -8.30
N ILE A 33 10.90 -5.63 -8.20
CA ILE A 33 11.69 -6.28 -9.26
C ILE A 33 11.88 -7.75 -8.91
N GLY A 34 11.51 -8.63 -9.83
CA GLY A 34 11.41 -10.06 -9.59
C GLY A 34 10.10 -10.44 -8.88
N LYS A 35 9.86 -11.73 -8.71
CA LYS A 35 8.66 -12.22 -8.02
C LYS A 35 8.94 -12.38 -6.53
N GLU A 36 8.06 -11.82 -5.71
CA GLU A 36 7.93 -12.23 -4.31
C GLU A 36 6.97 -13.43 -4.27
N ASP A 37 7.49 -14.61 -3.94
CA ASP A 37 6.70 -15.80 -3.69
C ASP A 37 7.14 -16.48 -2.39
N GLN A 38 6.46 -17.57 -2.00
CA GLN A 38 6.72 -18.27 -0.73
C GLN A 38 8.16 -18.82 -0.62
N PHE A 39 8.87 -18.95 -1.75
CA PHE A 39 10.20 -19.55 -1.86
C PHE A 39 11.27 -18.54 -2.30
N HIS A 40 10.87 -17.42 -2.89
CA HIS A 40 11.79 -16.42 -3.46
C HIS A 40 11.48 -15.03 -2.93
N ARG A 41 12.53 -14.36 -2.44
CA ARG A 41 12.49 -12.93 -2.16
C ARG A 41 12.56 -12.14 -3.47
N PRO A 42 11.88 -10.98 -3.54
CA PRO A 42 12.06 -10.06 -4.65
C PRO A 42 13.54 -9.64 -4.74
N LYS A 43 14.00 -9.34 -5.96
CA LYS A 43 15.36 -8.84 -6.19
C LYS A 43 15.53 -7.44 -5.61
N ASP A 44 14.49 -6.62 -5.75
CA ASP A 44 14.45 -5.28 -5.20
C ASP A 44 13.01 -4.85 -4.90
N VAL A 45 12.85 -4.02 -3.88
CA VAL A 45 11.57 -3.40 -3.51
C VAL A 45 11.80 -1.93 -3.20
N THR A 46 11.06 -1.07 -3.91
CA THR A 46 11.28 0.37 -3.94
C THR A 46 9.97 1.11 -3.73
N VAL A 47 9.98 2.16 -2.92
CA VAL A 47 8.84 3.07 -2.73
C VAL A 47 9.04 4.29 -3.61
N LEU A 48 8.05 4.53 -4.47
CA LEU A 48 7.98 5.68 -5.36
C LEU A 48 6.93 6.66 -4.84
N ILE A 49 7.27 7.95 -4.86
CA ILE A 49 6.33 9.05 -4.64
C ILE A 49 6.55 10.06 -5.77
N GLU A 50 5.47 10.39 -6.49
CA GLU A 50 5.47 11.28 -7.66
C GLU A 50 6.56 10.92 -8.67
N GLY A 51 6.66 9.62 -8.99
CA GLY A 51 7.67 9.06 -9.88
C GLY A 51 9.11 9.09 -9.38
N THR A 52 9.35 9.55 -8.15
CA THR A 52 10.69 9.61 -7.55
C THR A 52 10.90 8.45 -6.59
N GLU A 53 12.04 7.79 -6.68
CA GLU A 53 12.49 6.80 -5.69
C GLU A 53 12.78 7.47 -4.34
N VAL A 54 11.96 7.17 -3.34
CA VAL A 54 12.12 7.70 -1.98
C VAL A 54 12.83 6.71 -1.07
N LEU A 55 12.57 5.41 -1.27
CA LEU A 55 13.23 4.31 -0.55
C LEU A 55 13.48 3.16 -1.53
N ASN A 56 14.63 2.49 -1.44
CA ASN A 56 15.00 1.36 -2.27
C ASN A 56 15.66 0.24 -1.44
N GLY A 57 15.88 -0.94 -2.03
CA GLY A 57 16.54 -2.04 -1.35
C GLY A 57 15.76 -2.58 -0.15
N LEU A 58 14.44 -2.43 -0.14
CA LEU A 58 13.60 -2.85 0.98
C LEU A 58 13.46 -4.39 0.98
N PRO A 59 13.42 -5.03 2.15
CA PRO A 59 13.53 -6.49 2.25
C PRO A 59 12.26 -7.26 1.85
N SER A 60 11.12 -6.58 1.73
CA SER A 60 9.83 -7.17 1.36
C SER A 60 8.79 -6.09 1.00
N VAL A 61 7.74 -6.49 0.27
CA VAL A 61 6.58 -5.62 0.01
C VAL A 61 5.92 -5.15 1.30
N ALA A 62 5.85 -6.00 2.32
CA ALA A 62 5.27 -5.63 3.62
C ALA A 62 6.03 -4.48 4.29
N THR A 63 7.37 -4.51 4.22
CA THR A 63 8.23 -3.44 4.76
C THR A 63 8.02 -2.15 3.96
N ALA A 64 8.00 -2.24 2.63
CA ALA A 64 7.72 -1.09 1.77
C ALA A 64 6.36 -0.47 2.02
N PHE A 65 5.33 -1.28 2.25
CA PHE A 65 4.01 -0.79 2.59
C PHE A 65 3.97 -0.06 3.94
N ALA A 66 4.60 -0.62 4.97
CA ALA A 66 4.69 0.03 6.27
C ALA A 66 5.46 1.37 6.19
N MET A 67 6.55 1.41 5.43
CA MET A 67 7.31 2.63 5.20
C MET A 67 6.50 3.68 4.42
N LEU A 68 5.82 3.28 3.34
CA LEU A 68 4.94 4.16 2.58
C LEU A 68 3.81 4.73 3.45
N PHE A 69 3.18 3.89 4.27
CA PHE A 69 2.18 4.35 5.24
C PHE A 69 2.76 5.43 6.17
N GLY A 70 3.95 5.19 6.74
CA GLY A 70 4.64 6.17 7.59
C GLY A 70 4.97 7.47 6.87
N LEU A 71 5.45 7.38 5.62
CA LEU A 71 5.77 8.53 4.77
C LEU A 71 4.54 9.36 4.39
N ILE A 72 3.36 8.74 4.30
CA ILE A 72 2.10 9.47 4.08
C ILE A 72 1.61 10.07 5.40
N TYR A 73 1.64 9.29 6.48
CA TYR A 73 1.05 9.66 7.76
C TYR A 73 1.84 10.76 8.48
N ALA A 74 3.19 10.65 8.56
CA ALA A 74 4.01 11.59 9.34
C ALA A 74 3.93 13.06 8.85
N PRO A 75 3.98 13.35 7.54
CA PRO A 75 3.73 14.69 7.02
C PRO A 75 2.24 15.01 6.77
N ASN A 76 1.31 14.13 7.18
CA ASN A 76 -0.13 14.29 6.97
C ASN A 76 -0.52 14.51 5.50
N LEU A 77 0.10 13.73 4.60
CA LEU A 77 -0.25 13.73 3.18
C LEU A 77 -1.60 13.06 2.97
N ARG A 78 -2.26 13.42 1.87
CA ARG A 78 -3.52 12.77 1.49
C ARG A 78 -3.21 11.39 0.94
N TYR A 79 -3.99 10.40 1.36
CA TYR A 79 -3.95 9.07 0.75
C TYR A 79 -4.29 9.13 -0.75
N PRO A 80 -3.66 8.27 -1.59
CA PRO A 80 -4.01 8.14 -2.99
C PRO A 80 -5.51 7.86 -3.16
N LYS A 81 -6.14 8.50 -4.16
CA LYS A 81 -7.60 8.38 -4.36
C LYS A 81 -8.03 6.96 -4.68
N GLU A 82 -7.14 6.25 -5.33
CA GLU A 82 -7.28 4.89 -5.81
C GLU A 82 -7.19 3.85 -4.69
N LEU A 83 -6.70 4.25 -3.50
CA LEU A 83 -6.36 3.37 -2.37
C LEU A 83 -6.93 3.88 -1.03
N GLN A 84 -7.90 4.79 -1.05
CA GLN A 84 -8.44 5.43 0.15
C GLN A 84 -8.97 4.42 1.18
N SER A 85 -9.67 3.39 0.72
CA SER A 85 -10.26 2.35 1.57
C SER A 85 -9.15 1.50 2.20
N THR A 86 -8.13 1.13 1.43
CA THR A 86 -6.98 0.38 1.91
C THR A 86 -6.27 1.11 3.05
N PHE A 87 -5.92 2.38 2.84
CA PHE A 87 -5.26 3.18 3.86
C PHE A 87 -6.18 3.49 5.06
N GLU A 88 -7.49 3.70 4.84
CA GLU A 88 -8.45 3.87 5.93
C GLU A 88 -8.55 2.62 6.81
N VAL A 89 -8.53 1.41 6.23
CA VAL A 89 -8.51 0.15 6.99
C VAL A 89 -7.26 0.05 7.84
N VAL A 90 -6.08 0.29 7.26
CA VAL A 90 -4.82 0.20 7.99
C VAL A 90 -4.81 1.19 9.16
N GLN A 91 -5.16 2.45 8.89
CA GLN A 91 -5.15 3.49 9.91
C GLN A 91 -6.17 3.21 11.03
N LYS A 92 -7.43 2.98 10.67
CA LYS A 92 -8.53 2.99 11.65
C LYS A 92 -8.87 1.63 12.24
N VAL A 93 -8.58 0.55 11.51
CA VAL A 93 -8.90 -0.82 11.93
C VAL A 93 -7.67 -1.53 12.48
N LEU A 94 -6.54 -1.49 11.77
CA LEU A 94 -5.34 -2.20 12.22
C LEU A 94 -4.55 -1.43 13.28
N MET A 95 -4.41 -0.11 13.11
CA MET A 95 -3.66 0.73 14.04
C MET A 95 -4.53 1.45 15.08
N GLU A 96 -5.86 1.32 14.96
CA GLU A 96 -6.85 2.00 15.83
C GLU A 96 -6.63 3.52 15.98
N LEU A 97 -6.05 4.15 14.95
CA LEU A 97 -5.79 5.58 14.91
C LEU A 97 -7.03 6.36 14.51
N GLU A 98 -7.11 7.61 14.99
CA GLU A 98 -8.19 8.57 14.70
C GLU A 98 -9.59 7.99 14.91
N GLY A 99 -10.03 7.85 16.16
CA GLY A 99 -11.34 7.30 16.61
C GLY A 99 -12.63 7.99 16.13
N LYS A 100 -12.64 8.50 14.89
CA LYS A 100 -13.76 9.08 14.15
C LYS A 100 -14.33 8.06 13.15
N LYS A 101 -15.57 8.34 12.75
CA LYS A 101 -16.37 7.61 11.75
C LYS A 101 -15.51 7.04 10.62
N MET A 102 -15.65 5.74 10.40
CA MET A 102 -15.16 5.04 9.22
C MET A 102 -16.15 5.22 8.08
N SER A 103 -15.69 5.10 6.84
CA SER A 103 -16.60 4.93 5.70
C SER A 103 -17.52 3.72 5.95
N PRO A 104 -18.75 3.71 5.40
CA PRO A 104 -19.68 2.58 5.57
C PRO A 104 -19.07 1.23 5.18
N LYS A 105 -18.19 1.24 4.17
CA LYS A 105 -17.48 0.07 3.67
C LYS A 105 -16.48 -0.47 4.69
N VAL A 106 -15.63 0.40 5.24
CA VAL A 106 -14.63 0.01 6.26
C VAL A 106 -15.32 -0.36 7.57
N ASN A 107 -16.39 0.33 7.95
CA ASN A 107 -17.16 -0.02 9.13
C ASN A 107 -17.79 -1.42 9.00
N ARG A 108 -18.38 -1.74 7.84
CA ARG A 108 -18.91 -3.08 7.57
C ARG A 108 -17.83 -4.15 7.65
N LEU A 109 -16.66 -3.90 7.06
CA LEU A 109 -15.51 -4.82 7.13
C LEU A 109 -15.08 -5.04 8.59
N ARG A 110 -14.90 -3.95 9.35
CA ARG A 110 -14.54 -4.03 10.77
C ARG A 110 -15.56 -4.85 11.55
N THR A 111 -16.86 -4.58 11.38
CA THR A 111 -17.89 -5.38 12.06
C THR A 111 -17.72 -6.86 11.71
N GLN A 112 -17.55 -7.22 10.44
CA GLN A 112 -17.37 -8.62 10.01
C GLN A 112 -16.11 -9.29 10.57
N LEU A 113 -15.02 -8.55 10.73
CA LEU A 113 -13.75 -9.08 11.26
C LEU A 113 -13.79 -9.29 12.78
N PHE A 114 -14.58 -8.49 13.49
CA PHE A 114 -14.62 -8.47 14.96
C PHE A 114 -16.00 -8.80 15.53
N ILE A 115 -16.85 -9.55 14.81
CA ILE A 115 -18.09 -10.10 15.40
C ILE A 115 -17.64 -11.06 16.51
N PRO A 116 -18.03 -10.84 17.78
CA PRO A 116 -17.84 -11.85 18.80
C PRO A 116 -18.75 -13.05 18.49
N GLU A 117 -18.19 -14.27 18.47
CA GLU A 117 -18.97 -15.52 18.41
C GLU A 117 -19.99 -15.63 19.55
#